data_AF-A0A540X0N7-F1
#
_entry.id   AF-A0A540X0N7-F1
#
_cell.length_a   1.000
_cell.length_b   1.000
_cell.length_c   1.000
_cell.angle_alpha   90.00
_cell.angle_beta   90.00
_cell.angle_gamma   90.00
#
_symmetry.space_group_name_H-M   'P 1'
#
loop_
_entity.id
_entity.type
_entity.pdbx_description
1 polymer ?
#
loop_
_entity_poly.entity_id
_entity_poly.type
_entity_poly.pdbx_seq_one_letter_code
_entity_poly.pdbx_strand_id
1 'polypeptide(L)'
;MSQATSPASPASGPTTLRVARDFYADLMRASQTSRAGFLAERERWLRGVPVDGREELLFEFEMLLRAVERYLNLTAVVDAKDRPLVTRDFHEELVDVRDAMDRAIRVARHLQDPDSDQKMVFRKYVETQLADDRVRRALIEEELDQETPSESLFVLREDLDALRNLLDHLLQLPTARLNLFQDLGKLALKEIVLNRYFRPFRPLEFRVEYDRLRSVRLLDLLVGMPEEQRAGFSTAFLGLFRLLHYLAYVDAEGTPPVPRRVRVLLALVRSETHALATWLHAELSPKAGSKALQAAALRTARDLAKESERIGREVLAHVDKEPDAPARATAAFRSLLRTQVVALVEALAPNGGLSDDVFDALVSPQDAALRLRKDLWVYAQLCRSAEGFLRAEDVPAAERSLDALKTFLAYFHDGGYQLLRYSDYDAFDRFTALLVELPWPPEGPGIRSRLAEDLRRFSQTLESTFHSVSRRTLLQGRGFDRQEAEALRDRFVAVPTR
;
A
#
# COMPACT_ATOMS: atom_id res chain seq x y z
N MET A 1 -61.63 27.87 -19.50
CA MET A 1 -60.58 26.93 -19.97
C MET A 1 -59.23 27.48 -19.52
N SER A 2 -58.65 26.89 -18.48
CA SER A 2 -57.27 27.13 -18.06
C SER A 2 -56.87 25.92 -17.21
N GLN A 3 -55.93 25.10 -17.68
CA GLN A 3 -55.31 24.04 -16.90
C GLN A 3 -53.80 24.23 -16.91
N ALA A 4 -53.26 24.33 -15.70
CA ALA A 4 -51.84 24.44 -15.41
C ALA A 4 -51.15 23.09 -15.60
N THR A 5 -50.05 23.09 -16.33
CA THR A 5 -49.15 21.94 -16.50
C THR A 5 -48.09 21.97 -15.39
N SER A 6 -48.05 20.90 -14.58
CA SER A 6 -47.00 20.66 -13.58
C SER A 6 -45.72 20.13 -14.25
N PRO A 7 -44.51 20.46 -13.76
CA PRO A 7 -43.28 19.90 -14.29
C PRO A 7 -43.07 18.47 -13.78
N ALA A 8 -42.81 17.55 -14.71
CA ALA A 8 -42.53 16.15 -14.43
C ALA A 8 -41.15 15.98 -13.76
N SER A 9 -41.11 15.22 -12.66
CA SER A 9 -39.88 14.74 -12.02
C SER A 9 -39.06 13.88 -12.99
N PRO A 10 -37.72 13.96 -12.97
CA PRO A 10 -36.90 13.09 -13.79
C PRO A 10 -36.99 11.65 -13.27
N ALA A 11 -37.43 10.75 -14.15
CA ALA A 11 -37.47 9.32 -13.91
C ALA A 11 -36.04 8.82 -13.62
N SER A 12 -35.87 8.16 -12.47
CA SER A 12 -34.67 7.42 -12.12
C SER A 12 -34.57 6.21 -13.05
N GLY A 13 -33.51 6.15 -13.85
CA GLY A 13 -33.19 4.96 -14.65
C GLY A 13 -32.85 3.75 -13.76
N PRO A 14 -32.90 2.53 -14.31
CA PRO A 14 -32.59 1.31 -13.56
C PRO A 14 -31.17 1.41 -12.98
N THR A 15 -31.07 1.25 -11.66
CA THR A 15 -29.80 1.20 -10.94
C THR A 15 -29.10 -0.08 -11.35
N THR A 16 -28.16 0.00 -12.29
CA THR A 16 -27.25 -1.09 -12.59
C THR A 16 -26.54 -1.45 -11.29
N LEU A 17 -26.76 -2.67 -10.80
CA LEU A 17 -26.05 -3.22 -9.64
C LEU A 17 -24.56 -3.01 -9.87
N ARG A 18 -23.96 -2.09 -9.09
CA ARG A 18 -22.53 -1.82 -9.13
C ARG A 18 -21.86 -3.10 -8.65
N VAL A 19 -21.34 -3.90 -9.59
CA VAL A 19 -20.53 -5.07 -9.26
C VAL A 19 -19.50 -4.61 -8.23
N ALA A 20 -19.43 -5.28 -7.08
CA ALA A 20 -18.50 -4.93 -6.03
C ALA A 20 -17.07 -5.08 -6.59
N ARG A 21 -16.51 -3.96 -7.02
CA ARG A 21 -15.15 -3.84 -7.54
C ARG A 21 -14.33 -3.18 -6.45
N ASP A 22 -13.22 -3.80 -6.08
CA ASP A 22 -12.25 -3.15 -5.21
C ASP A 22 -11.62 -1.99 -5.99
N PHE A 23 -12.12 -0.79 -5.71
CA PHE A 23 -11.65 0.44 -6.33
C PHE A 23 -10.13 0.63 -6.17
N TYR A 24 -9.56 0.23 -5.03
CA TYR A 24 -8.13 0.40 -4.78
C TYR A 24 -7.30 -0.61 -5.57
N ALA A 25 -7.72 -1.86 -5.65
CA ALA A 25 -7.08 -2.83 -6.54
C ALA A 25 -7.19 -2.41 -8.01
N ASP A 26 -8.33 -1.85 -8.45
CA ASP A 26 -8.50 -1.34 -9.81
C ASP A 26 -7.58 -0.14 -10.09
N LEU A 27 -7.49 0.81 -9.14
CA LEU A 27 -6.56 1.94 -9.18
C LEU A 27 -5.11 1.47 -9.32
N MET A 28 -4.72 0.47 -8.53
CA MET A 28 -3.37 -0.10 -8.56
C MET A 28 -3.09 -0.85 -9.86
N ARG A 29 -4.02 -1.70 -10.32
CA ARG A 29 -3.90 -2.45 -11.58
C ARG A 29 -3.77 -1.52 -12.78
N ALA A 30 -4.53 -0.42 -12.83
CA ALA A 30 -4.45 0.56 -13.92
C ALA A 30 -3.02 1.12 -14.08
N SER A 31 -2.32 1.36 -12.97
CA SER A 31 -0.93 1.84 -12.99
C SER A 31 0.12 0.78 -13.36
N GLN A 32 -0.26 -0.50 -13.39
CA GLN A 32 0.67 -1.65 -13.41
C GLN A 32 0.40 -2.66 -14.53
N THR A 33 -0.46 -2.34 -15.50
CA THR A 33 -0.94 -3.26 -16.54
C THR A 33 0.16 -4.09 -17.23
N SER A 34 1.32 -3.49 -17.50
CA SER A 34 2.46 -4.18 -18.16
C SER A 34 3.14 -5.26 -17.30
N ARG A 35 2.85 -5.33 -15.99
CA ARG A 35 3.45 -6.25 -15.02
C ARG A 35 2.42 -7.13 -14.31
N ALA A 36 1.16 -7.14 -14.76
CA ALA A 36 0.07 -7.80 -14.05
C ALA A 36 0.35 -9.28 -13.74
N GLY A 37 0.96 -10.03 -14.68
CA GLY A 37 1.32 -11.44 -14.47
C GLY A 37 2.35 -11.65 -13.35
N PHE A 38 3.48 -10.92 -13.42
CA PHE A 38 4.52 -10.98 -12.39
C PHE A 38 4.00 -10.56 -11.01
N LEU A 39 3.12 -9.57 -10.96
CA LEU A 39 2.54 -9.10 -9.69
C LEU A 39 1.61 -10.13 -9.09
N ALA A 40 0.78 -10.80 -9.89
CA ALA A 40 -0.10 -11.87 -9.40
C ALA A 40 0.70 -13.07 -8.85
N GLU A 41 1.81 -13.42 -9.50
CA GLU A 41 2.72 -14.48 -9.03
C GLU A 41 3.47 -14.07 -7.76
N ARG A 42 3.96 -12.82 -7.67
CA ARG A 42 4.55 -12.26 -6.44
C ARG A 42 3.53 -12.24 -5.30
N GLU A 43 2.28 -11.89 -5.59
CA GLU A 43 1.20 -11.90 -4.61
C GLU A 43 0.94 -13.30 -4.06
N ARG A 44 0.86 -14.31 -4.95
CA ARG A 44 0.72 -15.72 -4.58
C ARG A 44 1.91 -16.20 -3.75
N TRP A 45 3.13 -15.84 -4.16
CA TRP A 45 4.35 -16.15 -3.43
C TRP A 45 4.31 -15.56 -2.02
N LEU A 46 4.04 -14.26 -1.88
CA LEU A 46 4.01 -13.59 -0.59
C LEU A 46 3.01 -14.24 0.37
N ARG A 47 1.84 -14.64 -0.13
CA ARG A 47 0.84 -15.37 0.67
C ARG A 47 1.35 -16.71 1.20
N GLY A 48 2.29 -17.35 0.50
CA GLY A 48 2.93 -18.60 0.89
C GLY A 48 4.14 -18.43 1.82
N VAL A 49 4.70 -17.22 1.97
CA VAL A 49 5.86 -16.98 2.83
C VAL A 49 5.49 -17.17 4.31
N PRO A 50 6.11 -18.12 5.05
CA PRO A 50 5.73 -18.47 6.42
C PRO A 50 6.36 -17.53 7.47
N VAL A 51 6.34 -16.23 7.21
CA VAL A 51 6.97 -15.20 8.05
C VAL A 51 5.92 -14.21 8.53
N ASP A 52 5.85 -14.01 9.84
CA ASP A 52 4.98 -13.01 10.44
C ASP A 52 5.40 -11.61 10.01
N GLY A 53 4.44 -10.80 9.55
CA GLY A 53 4.72 -9.44 9.08
C GLY A 53 5.51 -9.37 7.77
N ARG A 54 5.49 -10.44 6.96
CA ARG A 54 6.08 -10.48 5.60
C ARG A 54 5.71 -9.30 4.71
N GLU A 55 4.52 -8.71 4.87
CA GLU A 55 4.09 -7.54 4.11
C GLU A 55 4.91 -6.30 4.49
N GLU A 56 5.22 -6.14 5.78
CA GLU A 56 6.07 -5.07 6.29
C GLU A 56 7.54 -5.28 5.91
N LEU A 57 8.02 -6.53 5.97
CA LEU A 57 9.36 -6.87 5.48
C LEU A 57 9.50 -6.58 3.98
N LEU A 58 8.48 -6.92 3.18
CA LEU A 58 8.47 -6.63 1.76
C LEU A 58 8.42 -5.12 1.48
N PHE A 59 7.61 -4.38 2.24
CA PHE A 59 7.60 -2.92 2.18
C PHE A 59 8.98 -2.34 2.49
N GLU A 60 9.61 -2.77 3.58
CA GLU A 60 10.93 -2.31 3.99
C GLU A 60 11.96 -2.59 2.90
N PHE A 61 11.94 -3.80 2.32
CA PHE A 61 12.85 -4.18 1.25
C PHE A 61 12.68 -3.26 0.03
N GLU A 62 11.48 -3.10 -0.49
CA GLU A 62 11.23 -2.25 -1.67
C GLU A 62 11.47 -0.77 -1.39
N MET A 63 11.19 -0.31 -0.17
CA MET A 63 11.54 1.04 0.30
C MET A 63 13.05 1.24 0.26
N LEU A 64 13.86 0.28 0.74
CA LEU A 64 15.32 0.38 0.74
C LEU A 64 15.90 0.37 -0.67
N LEU A 65 15.42 -0.51 -1.56
CA LEU A 65 15.82 -0.50 -2.97
C LEU A 65 15.53 0.86 -3.60
N ARG A 66 14.35 1.41 -3.32
CA ARG A 66 13.94 2.73 -3.80
C ARG A 66 14.78 3.85 -3.20
N ALA A 67 15.12 3.75 -1.92
CA ALA A 67 15.96 4.73 -1.24
C ALA A 67 17.36 4.77 -1.85
N VAL A 68 17.97 3.60 -2.08
CA VAL A 68 19.27 3.45 -2.75
C VAL A 68 19.24 4.02 -4.18
N GLU A 69 18.21 3.66 -4.98
CA GLU A 69 17.99 4.21 -6.32
C GLU A 69 17.99 5.75 -6.32
N ARG A 70 17.23 6.35 -5.40
CA ARG A 70 17.05 7.82 -5.34
C ARG A 70 18.28 8.53 -4.82
N TYR A 71 18.96 7.95 -3.83
CA TYR A 71 20.17 8.53 -3.23
C TYR A 71 21.32 8.59 -4.23
N LEU A 72 21.50 7.53 -5.02
CA LEU A 72 22.54 7.44 -6.04
C LEU A 72 22.30 8.35 -7.26
N ASN A 73 21.08 8.87 -7.44
CA ASN A 73 20.75 9.80 -8.53
C ASN A 73 21.12 11.28 -8.25
N LEU A 74 21.76 11.58 -7.11
CA LEU A 74 22.20 12.92 -6.65
C LEU A 74 21.12 14.00 -6.49
N THR A 75 19.97 13.90 -7.17
CA THR A 75 18.83 14.83 -7.05
C THR A 75 18.25 14.87 -5.63
N ALA A 76 18.43 13.78 -4.88
CA ALA A 76 17.96 13.64 -3.51
C ALA A 76 18.97 14.14 -2.46
N VAL A 77 20.27 14.20 -2.79
CA VAL A 77 21.34 14.55 -1.85
C VAL A 77 21.42 16.06 -1.66
N VAL A 78 21.36 16.52 -0.40
CA VAL A 78 21.50 17.94 -0.05
C VAL A 78 22.91 18.19 0.47
N ASP A 79 23.65 19.16 -0.08
CA ASP A 79 24.91 19.66 0.51
C ASP A 79 24.66 20.97 1.22
N ALA A 80 25.04 21.09 2.50
CA ALA A 80 25.03 22.36 3.22
C ALA A 80 25.95 23.41 2.62
N LYS A 81 27.00 22.99 1.91
CA LYS A 81 28.05 23.89 1.43
C LYS A 81 27.87 24.29 -0.04
N ASP A 82 26.85 23.78 -0.72
CA ASP A 82 26.56 24.00 -2.15
C ASP A 82 27.83 23.93 -3.02
N ARG A 83 28.72 22.97 -2.70
CA ARG A 83 30.02 22.85 -3.38
C ARG A 83 29.81 22.29 -4.79
N PRO A 84 30.64 22.70 -5.76
CA PRO A 84 30.63 22.06 -7.09
C PRO A 84 30.78 20.55 -6.94
N LEU A 85 29.84 19.78 -7.51
CA LEU A 85 29.81 18.31 -7.38
C LEU A 85 31.12 17.64 -7.82
N VAL A 86 31.82 18.24 -8.78
CA VAL A 86 33.07 17.70 -9.36
C VAL A 86 34.22 17.64 -8.33
N THR A 87 34.22 18.55 -7.35
CA THR A 87 35.30 18.64 -6.33
C THR A 87 34.87 18.08 -4.97
N ARG A 88 33.62 17.59 -4.86
CA ARG A 88 33.11 16.97 -3.64
C ARG A 88 33.64 15.54 -3.49
N ASP A 89 33.94 15.19 -2.25
CA ASP A 89 34.17 13.81 -1.83
C ASP A 89 32.82 13.19 -1.43
N PHE A 90 32.53 12.02 -2.00
CA PHE A 90 31.29 11.25 -1.83
C PHE A 90 31.46 10.06 -0.89
N HIS A 91 32.55 10.01 -0.12
CA HIS A 91 32.88 8.86 0.72
C HIS A 91 31.78 8.56 1.76
N GLU A 92 31.26 9.59 2.43
CA GLU A 92 30.20 9.44 3.44
C GLU A 92 28.89 8.90 2.82
N GLU A 93 28.56 9.35 1.62
CA GLU A 93 27.38 8.92 0.88
C GLU A 93 27.50 7.47 0.43
N LEU A 94 28.71 7.01 0.10
CA LEU A 94 28.96 5.59 -0.18
C LEU A 94 28.84 4.73 1.09
N VAL A 95 29.24 5.24 2.25
CA VAL A 95 29.01 4.56 3.55
C VAL A 95 27.50 4.46 3.85
N ASP A 96 26.74 5.51 3.58
CA ASP A 96 25.28 5.52 3.74
C ASP A 96 24.59 4.48 2.85
N VAL A 97 24.98 4.42 1.56
CA VAL A 97 24.46 3.45 0.59
C VAL A 97 24.80 2.03 1.02
N ARG A 98 26.04 1.78 1.47
CA ARG A 98 26.48 0.48 1.98
C ARG A 98 25.59 -0.01 3.12
N ASP A 99 25.32 0.82 4.13
CA ASP A 99 24.47 0.44 5.28
C ASP A 99 23.02 0.15 4.84
N ALA A 100 22.49 0.89 3.87
CA ALA A 100 21.17 0.63 3.31
C ALA A 100 21.11 -0.68 2.52
N MET A 101 22.11 -0.96 1.68
CA MET A 101 22.25 -2.25 0.97
C MET A 101 22.37 -3.41 1.95
N ASP A 102 23.15 -3.25 3.01
CA ASP A 102 23.29 -4.24 4.08
C ASP A 102 21.96 -4.59 4.74
N ARG A 103 21.12 -3.58 5.03
CA ARG A 103 19.78 -3.82 5.56
C ARG A 103 18.89 -4.51 4.53
N ALA A 104 18.93 -4.09 3.26
CA ALA A 104 18.13 -4.71 2.20
C ALA A 104 18.48 -6.20 2.03
N ILE A 105 19.77 -6.56 2.05
CA ILE A 105 20.23 -7.95 2.03
C ILE A 105 19.67 -8.74 3.20
N ARG A 106 19.74 -8.18 4.42
CA ARG A 106 19.18 -8.85 5.61
C ARG A 106 17.68 -9.08 5.47
N VAL A 107 16.91 -8.07 5.06
CA VAL A 107 15.45 -8.20 4.89
C VAL A 107 15.10 -9.22 3.82
N ALA A 108 15.80 -9.21 2.68
CA ALA A 108 15.63 -10.21 1.62
C ALA A 108 15.86 -11.64 2.13
N ARG A 109 16.90 -11.87 2.96
CA ARG A 109 17.13 -13.18 3.60
C ARG A 109 15.97 -13.63 4.48
N HIS A 110 15.34 -12.70 5.22
CA HIS A 110 14.20 -13.05 6.08
C HIS A 110 12.95 -13.39 5.28
N LEU A 111 12.79 -12.83 4.08
CA LEU A 111 11.66 -13.12 3.19
C LEU A 111 11.83 -14.43 2.40
N GLN A 112 13.04 -15.00 2.36
CA GLN A 112 13.30 -16.25 1.68
C GLN A 112 12.94 -17.45 2.57
N ASP A 113 12.34 -18.46 1.95
CA ASP A 113 12.17 -19.77 2.56
C ASP A 113 13.55 -20.43 2.76
N PRO A 114 13.93 -20.83 3.99
CA PRO A 114 15.26 -21.39 4.28
C PRO A 114 15.62 -22.62 3.42
N ASP A 115 14.65 -23.48 3.14
CA ASP A 115 14.87 -24.70 2.36
C ASP A 115 15.13 -24.38 0.88
N SER A 116 14.40 -23.40 0.33
CA SER A 116 14.64 -22.90 -1.02
C SER A 116 16.00 -22.21 -1.12
N ASP A 117 16.36 -21.36 -0.14
CA ASP A 117 17.63 -20.63 -0.14
C ASP A 117 18.84 -21.57 -0.13
N GLN A 118 18.83 -22.60 0.72
CA GLN A 118 19.92 -23.59 0.77
C GLN A 118 20.10 -24.34 -0.54
N LYS A 119 19.00 -24.71 -1.21
CA LYS A 119 19.05 -25.38 -2.52
C LYS A 119 19.66 -24.46 -3.58
N MET A 120 19.28 -23.19 -3.59
CA MET A 120 19.80 -22.19 -4.52
C MET A 120 21.30 -21.92 -4.31
N VAL A 121 21.73 -21.75 -3.05
CA VAL A 121 23.16 -21.61 -2.71
C VAL A 121 23.96 -22.83 -3.15
N PHE A 122 23.47 -24.04 -2.88
CA PHE A 122 24.13 -25.28 -3.27
C PHE A 122 24.22 -25.41 -4.81
N ARG A 123 23.11 -25.14 -5.51
CA ARG A 123 23.05 -25.14 -6.98
C ARG A 123 24.13 -24.21 -7.56
N LYS A 124 24.15 -22.95 -7.11
CA LYS A 124 25.12 -21.94 -7.54
C LYS A 124 26.57 -22.33 -7.22
N TYR A 125 26.82 -22.91 -6.04
CA TYR A 125 28.16 -23.39 -5.67
C TYR A 125 28.64 -24.47 -6.63
N VAL A 126 27.82 -25.49 -6.90
CA VAL A 126 28.14 -26.57 -7.84
C VAL A 126 28.39 -26.02 -9.24
N GLU A 127 27.49 -25.15 -9.70
CA GLU A 127 27.57 -24.49 -11.00
C GLU A 127 28.85 -23.66 -11.17
N THR A 128 29.27 -22.92 -10.14
CA THR A 128 30.47 -22.07 -10.19
C THR A 128 31.77 -22.90 -10.17
N GLN A 129 31.79 -24.01 -9.43
CA GLN A 129 32.99 -24.86 -9.31
C GLN A 129 33.20 -25.79 -10.53
N LEU A 130 32.13 -26.11 -11.25
CA LEU A 130 32.18 -27.09 -12.36
C LEU A 130 32.07 -26.46 -13.75
N ALA A 131 31.83 -25.15 -13.87
CA ALA A 131 31.59 -24.49 -15.15
C ALA A 131 32.89 -24.06 -15.88
N ASP A 132 33.00 -24.48 -17.14
CA ASP A 132 33.84 -23.81 -18.13
C ASP A 132 33.24 -22.45 -18.55
N ASP A 133 33.96 -21.65 -19.34
CA ASP A 133 33.53 -20.30 -19.72
C ASP A 133 32.19 -20.27 -20.48
N ARG A 134 31.87 -21.33 -21.24
CA ARG A 134 30.61 -21.43 -21.98
C ARG A 134 29.45 -21.72 -21.04
N VAL A 135 29.64 -22.66 -20.11
CA VAL A 135 28.65 -22.99 -19.08
C VAL A 135 28.42 -21.79 -18.17
N ARG A 136 29.47 -21.07 -17.76
CA ARG A 136 29.34 -19.86 -16.95
C ARG A 136 28.48 -18.79 -17.62
N ARG A 137 28.66 -18.58 -18.92
CA ARG A 137 27.82 -17.64 -19.68
C ARG A 137 26.35 -18.09 -19.74
N ALA A 138 26.11 -19.37 -19.99
CA ALA A 138 24.75 -19.92 -20.04
C ALA A 138 24.04 -19.80 -18.69
N LEU A 139 24.75 -20.02 -17.57
CA LEU A 139 24.22 -19.85 -16.23
C LEU A 139 23.84 -18.39 -15.93
N ILE A 140 24.67 -17.43 -16.32
CA ILE A 140 24.33 -16.00 -16.19
C ILE A 140 23.10 -15.66 -17.04
N GLU A 141 22.99 -16.22 -18.24
CA GLU A 141 21.82 -16.04 -19.11
C GLU A 141 20.55 -16.65 -18.47
N GLU A 142 20.65 -17.79 -17.79
CA GLU A 142 19.55 -18.43 -17.03
C GLU A 142 19.18 -17.62 -15.76
N GLU A 143 20.16 -17.06 -15.03
CA GLU A 143 19.90 -16.18 -13.88
C GLU A 143 19.12 -14.92 -14.26
N LEU A 144 19.13 -14.51 -15.53
CA LEU A 144 18.32 -13.40 -16.04
C LEU A 144 16.86 -13.79 -16.28
N ASP A 145 16.56 -15.09 -16.43
CA ASP A 145 15.20 -15.57 -16.68
C ASP A 145 14.33 -15.45 -15.43
N GLN A 146 14.86 -15.69 -14.23
CA GLN A 146 14.19 -15.48 -12.93
C GLN A 146 12.71 -15.93 -12.97
N GLU A 147 12.46 -17.23 -13.09
CA GLU A 147 11.13 -17.78 -13.36
C GLU A 147 10.17 -17.66 -12.16
N THR A 148 10.71 -17.49 -10.96
CA THR A 148 9.93 -17.37 -9.74
C THR A 148 10.32 -16.15 -8.89
N PRO A 149 9.40 -15.63 -8.05
CA PRO A 149 9.75 -14.59 -7.09
C PRO A 149 10.88 -15.01 -6.13
N SER A 150 10.91 -16.26 -5.67
CA SER A 150 12.00 -16.74 -4.80
C SER A 150 13.36 -16.65 -5.49
N GLU A 151 13.43 -17.02 -6.77
CA GLU A 151 14.66 -16.92 -7.56
C GLU A 151 15.07 -15.48 -7.82
N SER A 152 14.13 -14.61 -8.22
CA SER A 152 14.41 -13.18 -8.35
C SER A 152 14.93 -12.57 -7.05
N LEU A 153 14.35 -12.91 -5.90
CA LEU A 153 14.79 -12.36 -4.62
C LEU A 153 16.20 -12.82 -4.29
N PHE A 154 16.52 -14.09 -4.56
CA PHE A 154 17.85 -14.65 -4.39
C PHE A 154 18.89 -13.94 -5.28
N VAL A 155 18.63 -13.81 -6.58
CA VAL A 155 19.54 -13.17 -7.55
C VAL A 155 19.82 -11.73 -7.12
N LEU A 156 18.79 -10.94 -6.85
CA LEU A 156 18.97 -9.55 -6.41
C LEU A 156 19.72 -9.43 -5.08
N ARG A 157 19.48 -10.36 -4.14
CA ARG A 157 20.23 -10.39 -2.87
C ARG A 157 21.71 -10.64 -3.12
N GLU A 158 22.06 -11.58 -4.00
CA GLU A 158 23.44 -11.89 -4.36
C GLU A 158 24.12 -10.70 -5.06
N ASP A 159 23.42 -10.04 -5.97
CA ASP A 159 23.92 -8.86 -6.67
C ASP A 159 24.19 -7.70 -5.69
N LEU A 160 23.28 -7.47 -4.74
CA LEU A 160 23.48 -6.48 -3.68
C LEU A 160 24.65 -6.85 -2.77
N ASP A 161 24.82 -8.13 -2.43
CA ASP A 161 25.96 -8.60 -1.62
C ASP A 161 27.29 -8.38 -2.37
N ALA A 162 27.34 -8.69 -3.66
CA ALA A 162 28.50 -8.43 -4.51
C ALA A 162 28.82 -6.93 -4.62
N LEU A 163 27.80 -6.07 -4.83
CA LEU A 163 27.97 -4.62 -4.87
C LEU A 163 28.44 -4.06 -3.51
N ARG A 164 27.91 -4.57 -2.40
CA ARG A 164 28.38 -4.20 -1.06
C ARG A 164 29.84 -4.60 -0.85
N ASN A 165 30.21 -5.82 -1.25
CA ASN A 165 31.59 -6.28 -1.14
C ASN A 165 32.53 -5.41 -1.99
N LEU A 166 32.11 -5.00 -3.19
CA LEU A 166 32.87 -4.06 -4.02
C LEU A 166 32.99 -2.68 -3.33
N LEU A 167 31.91 -2.19 -2.74
CA LEU A 167 31.88 -0.96 -1.95
C LEU A 167 32.86 -1.01 -0.76
N ASP A 168 32.94 -2.12 -0.04
CA ASP A 168 33.88 -2.31 1.08
C ASP A 168 35.34 -2.04 0.66
N HIS A 169 35.72 -2.48 -0.54
CA HIS A 169 37.06 -2.25 -1.08
C HIS A 169 37.24 -0.82 -1.58
N LEU A 170 36.23 -0.26 -2.26
CA LEU A 170 36.27 1.12 -2.75
C LEU A 170 36.36 2.14 -1.61
N LEU A 171 35.73 1.87 -0.47
CA LEU A 171 35.78 2.71 0.72
C LEU A 171 37.16 2.69 1.41
N GLN A 172 38.11 1.86 0.98
CA GLN A 172 39.50 1.97 1.44
C GLN A 172 40.27 3.10 0.75
N LEU A 173 39.70 3.67 -0.33
CA LEU A 173 40.28 4.82 -1.01
C LEU A 173 40.16 6.09 -0.15
N PRO A 174 41.17 6.97 -0.16
CA PRO A 174 41.17 8.17 0.68
C PRO A 174 40.10 9.20 0.30
N THR A 175 39.61 9.15 -0.96
CA THR A 175 38.55 10.04 -1.46
C THR A 175 37.71 9.29 -2.49
N ALA A 176 36.39 9.47 -2.46
CA ALA A 176 35.47 8.96 -3.47
C ALA A 176 35.00 10.11 -4.37
N ARG A 177 35.44 10.12 -5.63
CA ARG A 177 35.07 11.17 -6.59
C ARG A 177 33.68 10.92 -7.20
N LEU A 178 33.10 11.97 -7.78
CA LEU A 178 31.80 11.94 -8.45
C LEU A 178 31.61 10.75 -9.42
N ASN A 179 32.59 10.46 -10.28
CA ASN A 179 32.48 9.37 -11.25
C ASN A 179 32.32 8.02 -10.56
N LEU A 180 33.07 7.77 -9.47
CA LEU A 180 32.96 6.53 -8.70
C LEU A 180 31.56 6.37 -8.12
N PHE A 181 31.02 7.44 -7.55
CA PHE A 181 29.66 7.48 -7.01
C PHE A 181 28.61 7.20 -8.10
N GLN A 182 28.73 7.87 -9.25
CA GLN A 182 27.82 7.70 -10.37
C GLN A 182 27.90 6.31 -11.01
N ASP A 183 29.10 5.73 -11.13
CA ASP A 183 29.30 4.41 -11.74
C ASP A 183 28.75 3.31 -10.84
N LEU A 184 28.96 3.39 -9.52
CA LEU A 184 28.25 2.54 -8.56
C LEU A 184 26.73 2.71 -8.69
N GLY A 185 26.26 3.96 -8.81
CA GLY A 185 24.85 4.28 -9.04
C GLY A 185 24.26 3.55 -10.24
N LYS A 186 24.96 3.55 -11.37
CA LYS A 186 24.54 2.85 -12.59
C LYS A 186 24.50 1.33 -12.40
N LEU A 187 25.50 0.76 -11.71
CA LEU A 187 25.55 -0.68 -11.44
C LEU A 187 24.38 -1.10 -10.54
N ALA A 188 24.21 -0.44 -9.39
CA ALA A 188 23.10 -0.73 -8.49
C ALA A 188 21.73 -0.57 -9.17
N LEU A 189 21.54 0.51 -9.94
CA LEU A 189 20.31 0.72 -10.69
C LEU A 189 20.05 -0.39 -11.70
N LYS A 190 21.09 -0.87 -12.40
CA LYS A 190 20.96 -1.93 -13.38
C LYS A 190 20.47 -3.22 -12.74
N GLU A 191 21.07 -3.65 -11.63
CA GLU A 191 20.65 -4.89 -10.94
C GLU A 191 19.21 -4.78 -10.41
N ILE A 192 18.87 -3.65 -9.81
CA ILE A 192 17.51 -3.36 -9.33
C ILE A 192 16.48 -3.37 -10.47
N VAL A 193 16.82 -2.78 -11.63
CA VAL A 193 15.90 -2.69 -12.77
C VAL A 193 15.83 -3.99 -13.56
N LEU A 194 16.87 -4.82 -13.57
CA LEU A 194 16.85 -6.12 -14.26
C LEU A 194 15.99 -7.13 -13.52
N ASN A 195 15.93 -7.08 -12.19
CA ASN A 195 15.12 -7.99 -11.39
C ASN A 195 13.66 -8.06 -11.85
N ARG A 196 13.07 -9.24 -12.09
CA ARG A 196 11.73 -9.35 -12.72
C ARG A 196 10.59 -9.05 -11.75
N TYR A 197 10.70 -9.46 -10.48
CA TYR A 197 9.60 -9.37 -9.51
C TYR A 197 9.72 -8.21 -8.50
N PHE A 198 10.93 -7.80 -8.10
CA PHE A 198 11.21 -6.80 -7.07
C PHE A 198 11.83 -5.54 -7.64
N ARG A 199 11.07 -4.85 -8.49
CA ARG A 199 11.44 -3.53 -8.99
C ARG A 199 10.81 -2.47 -8.08
N PRO A 200 11.57 -1.45 -7.64
CA PRO A 200 11.02 -0.31 -6.94
C PRO A 200 9.84 0.25 -7.73
N PHE A 201 8.74 0.47 -7.02
CA PHE A 201 7.59 1.15 -7.58
C PHE A 201 7.97 2.55 -8.07
N ARG A 202 7.34 3.02 -9.15
CA ARG A 202 7.46 4.42 -9.58
C ARG A 202 6.84 5.34 -8.52
N PRO A 203 7.16 6.64 -8.51
CA PRO A 203 6.47 7.57 -7.61
C PRO A 203 4.96 7.42 -7.83
N LEU A 204 4.21 7.27 -6.73
CA LEU A 204 2.75 7.10 -6.74
C LEU A 204 2.23 5.85 -7.47
N GLU A 205 3.07 4.83 -7.67
CA GLU A 205 2.63 3.47 -7.99
C GLU A 205 2.43 2.70 -6.67
N PHE A 206 1.22 2.17 -6.42
CA PHE A 206 0.81 1.58 -5.13
C PHE A 206 0.62 0.06 -5.18
N ARG A 207 0.83 -0.60 -4.05
CA ARG A 207 0.81 -2.06 -3.88
C ARG A 207 -0.31 -2.46 -2.91
N VAL A 208 -1.14 -3.42 -3.29
CA VAL A 208 -2.31 -3.86 -2.49
C VAL A 208 -1.89 -4.48 -1.16
N GLU A 209 -0.66 -4.97 -1.09
CA GLU A 209 -0.05 -5.70 0.02
C GLU A 209 0.17 -4.81 1.25
N TYR A 210 0.53 -3.53 1.04
CA TYR A 210 0.88 -2.62 2.13
C TYR A 210 0.41 -1.17 1.95
N ASP A 211 -0.01 -0.73 0.77
CA ASP A 211 -0.54 0.63 0.57
C ASP A 211 -2.07 0.65 0.66
N ARG A 212 -2.61 0.92 1.85
CA ARG A 212 -4.06 1.06 2.03
C ARG A 212 -4.46 2.19 2.95
N LEU A 213 -5.63 2.77 2.67
CA LEU A 213 -6.26 3.75 3.53
C LEU A 213 -7.04 3.03 4.63
N ARG A 214 -6.60 3.19 5.88
CA ARG A 214 -7.23 2.56 7.05
C ARG A 214 -8.14 3.49 7.85
N SER A 215 -8.19 4.78 7.48
CA SER A 215 -9.05 5.75 8.15
C SER A 215 -10.50 5.57 7.71
N VAL A 216 -11.36 5.17 8.65
CA VAL A 216 -12.81 4.99 8.41
C VAL A 216 -13.43 6.27 7.86
N ARG A 217 -13.10 7.40 8.47
CA ARG A 217 -13.62 8.71 8.05
C ARG A 217 -13.16 9.09 6.66
N LEU A 218 -11.89 8.84 6.29
CA LEU A 218 -11.42 9.08 4.92
C LEU A 218 -12.15 8.21 3.91
N LEU A 219 -12.32 6.92 4.22
CA LEU A 219 -13.03 5.99 3.35
C LEU A 219 -14.46 6.47 3.09
N ASP A 220 -15.19 6.83 4.15
CA ASP A 220 -16.57 7.33 4.04
C ASP A 220 -16.65 8.62 3.18
N LEU A 221 -15.65 9.51 3.27
CA LEU A 221 -15.59 10.72 2.43
C LEU A 221 -15.30 10.40 0.97
N LEU A 222 -14.34 9.51 0.70
CA LEU A 222 -13.93 9.14 -0.66
C LEU A 222 -15.03 8.40 -1.41
N VAL A 223 -15.83 7.56 -0.72
CA VAL A 223 -16.96 6.83 -1.32
C VAL A 223 -18.02 7.77 -1.88
N GLY A 224 -18.23 8.93 -1.26
CA GLY A 224 -19.18 9.95 -1.73
C GLY A 224 -18.72 10.73 -2.97
N MET A 225 -17.49 10.53 -3.44
CA MET A 225 -16.91 11.31 -4.54
C MET A 225 -17.19 10.69 -5.92
N PRO A 226 -17.28 11.52 -6.98
CA PRO A 226 -17.22 11.04 -8.37
C PRO A 226 -15.94 10.23 -8.62
N GLU A 227 -16.02 9.20 -9.45
CA GLU A 227 -14.94 8.21 -9.65
C GLU A 227 -13.60 8.84 -10.07
N GLU A 228 -13.62 9.80 -11.00
CA GLU A 228 -12.42 10.52 -11.46
C GLU A 228 -11.74 11.30 -10.33
N GLN A 229 -12.52 11.97 -9.48
CA GLN A 229 -12.00 12.74 -8.34
C GLN A 229 -11.52 11.81 -7.24
N ARG A 230 -12.28 10.74 -6.97
CA ARG A 230 -11.95 9.70 -5.99
C ARG A 230 -10.57 9.10 -6.26
N ALA A 231 -10.23 8.82 -7.52
CA ALA A 231 -8.92 8.29 -7.91
C ALA A 231 -7.79 9.26 -7.59
N GLY A 232 -7.97 10.54 -7.91
CA GLY A 232 -7.01 11.59 -7.60
C GLY A 232 -6.78 11.75 -6.10
N PHE A 233 -7.85 11.91 -5.32
CA PHE A 233 -7.72 12.09 -3.87
C PHE A 233 -7.22 10.84 -3.16
N SER A 234 -7.60 9.64 -3.61
CA SER A 234 -7.06 8.38 -3.07
C SER A 234 -5.54 8.30 -3.29
N THR A 235 -5.07 8.63 -4.51
CA THR A 235 -3.63 8.69 -4.84
C THR A 235 -2.89 9.68 -3.94
N ALA A 236 -3.47 10.86 -3.70
CA ALA A 236 -2.91 11.87 -2.81
C ALA A 236 -2.76 11.36 -1.38
N PHE A 237 -3.83 10.78 -0.80
CA PHE A 237 -3.78 10.25 0.55
C PHE A 237 -2.84 9.07 0.67
N LEU A 238 -2.86 8.12 -0.27
CA LEU A 238 -1.92 6.99 -0.28
C LEU A 238 -0.46 7.48 -0.33
N GLY A 239 -0.17 8.53 -1.13
CA GLY A 239 1.14 9.16 -1.16
C GLY A 239 1.56 9.76 0.19
N LEU A 240 0.66 10.52 0.84
CA LEU A 240 0.91 11.10 2.16
C LEU A 240 1.12 10.02 3.24
N PHE A 241 0.29 8.98 3.25
CA PHE A 241 0.40 7.88 4.22
C PHE A 241 1.64 7.02 4.00
N ARG A 242 2.05 6.79 2.75
CA ARG A 242 3.31 6.10 2.45
C ARG A 242 4.51 6.88 2.95
N LEU A 243 4.54 8.20 2.75
CA LEU A 243 5.61 9.05 3.28
C LEU A 243 5.66 9.02 4.81
N LEU A 244 4.50 9.02 5.48
CA LEU A 244 4.42 8.81 6.93
C LEU A 244 4.91 7.41 7.33
N HIS A 245 4.65 6.39 6.50
CA HIS A 245 5.13 5.03 6.74
C HIS A 245 6.65 4.94 6.64
N TYR A 246 7.28 5.57 5.63
CA TYR A 246 8.75 5.68 5.56
C TYR A 246 9.35 6.29 6.83
N LEU A 247 8.73 7.34 7.37
CA LEU A 247 9.21 7.99 8.59
C LEU A 247 9.09 7.09 9.84
N ALA A 248 8.22 6.08 9.84
CA ALA A 248 8.16 5.12 10.94
C ALA A 248 9.43 4.26 11.02
N TYR A 249 10.05 3.95 9.86
CA TYR A 249 11.34 3.24 9.80
C TYR A 249 12.51 4.13 10.21
N VAL A 250 12.39 5.45 10.14
CA VAL A 250 13.40 6.35 10.69
C VAL A 250 13.30 6.42 12.22
N ASP A 251 12.07 6.48 12.77
CA ASP A 251 11.84 6.55 14.21
C ASP A 251 12.20 5.26 14.95
N ALA A 252 11.93 4.10 14.34
CA ALA A 252 12.19 2.80 14.93
C ALA A 252 13.68 2.55 15.26
N GLU A 253 14.58 3.27 14.58
CA GLU A 253 16.03 3.16 14.79
C GLU A 253 16.51 3.84 16.08
N GLY A 254 15.66 4.65 16.74
CA GLY A 254 15.86 5.08 18.13
C GLY A 254 16.94 6.14 18.38
N THR A 255 17.56 6.06 19.56
CA THR A 255 18.48 7.06 20.15
C THR A 255 19.91 6.93 19.59
N PRO A 256 20.69 8.03 19.46
CA PRO A 256 22.00 8.00 18.82
C PRO A 256 22.98 6.94 19.36
N PRO A 257 23.89 6.41 18.51
CA PRO A 257 24.13 6.83 17.11
C PRO A 257 23.09 6.25 16.15
N VAL A 258 22.44 7.15 15.41
CA VAL A 258 21.45 6.79 14.40
C VAL A 258 22.17 6.07 13.25
N PRO A 259 21.65 4.94 12.74
CA PRO A 259 22.27 4.23 11.63
C PRO A 259 22.37 5.07 10.36
N ARG A 260 23.44 4.85 9.58
CA ARG A 260 23.76 5.64 8.39
C ARG A 260 22.64 5.59 7.33
N ARG A 261 21.97 4.45 7.17
CA ARG A 261 20.81 4.28 6.25
C ARG A 261 19.68 5.28 6.47
N VAL A 262 19.52 5.85 7.67
CA VAL A 262 18.49 6.87 7.94
C VAL A 262 18.63 8.09 7.03
N ARG A 263 19.85 8.44 6.63
CA ARG A 263 20.10 9.53 5.66
C ARG A 263 19.55 9.21 4.28
N VAL A 264 19.71 7.96 3.86
CA VAL A 264 19.15 7.43 2.60
C VAL A 264 17.62 7.48 2.65
N LEU A 265 17.02 7.10 3.78
CA LEU A 265 15.56 7.16 3.97
C LEU A 265 15.02 8.60 4.01
N LEU A 266 15.70 9.54 4.67
CA LEU A 266 15.28 10.94 4.71
C LEU A 266 15.40 11.61 3.34
N ALA A 267 16.44 11.27 2.56
CA ALA A 267 16.58 11.71 1.19
C ALA A 267 15.47 11.13 0.30
N LEU A 268 15.07 9.87 0.52
CA LEU A 268 13.90 9.27 -0.13
C LEU A 268 12.62 10.06 0.20
N VAL A 269 12.35 10.33 1.49
CA VAL A 269 11.18 11.10 1.94
C VAL A 269 11.15 12.47 1.27
N ARG A 270 12.27 13.20 1.23
CA ARG A 270 12.37 14.48 0.54
C ARG A 270 12.03 14.36 -0.95
N SER A 271 12.65 13.40 -1.64
CA SER A 271 12.46 13.17 -3.07
C SER A 271 11.01 12.81 -3.42
N GLU A 272 10.40 11.91 -2.66
CA GLU A 272 9.02 11.45 -2.91
C GLU A 272 8.00 12.52 -2.47
N THR A 273 8.30 13.34 -1.47
CA THR A 273 7.49 14.53 -1.13
C THR A 273 7.47 15.53 -2.28
N HIS A 274 8.61 15.76 -2.94
CA HIS A 274 8.67 16.62 -4.12
C HIS A 274 7.88 16.03 -5.29
N ALA A 275 8.03 14.73 -5.56
CA ALA A 275 7.26 14.06 -6.61
C ALA A 275 5.74 14.14 -6.37
N LEU A 276 5.30 13.94 -5.13
CA LEU A 276 3.90 14.12 -4.74
C LEU A 276 3.44 15.57 -4.93
N ALA A 277 4.24 16.56 -4.52
CA ALA A 277 3.92 17.97 -4.72
C ALA A 277 3.73 18.32 -6.21
N THR A 278 4.64 17.86 -7.08
CA THR A 278 4.53 18.05 -8.53
C THR A 278 3.28 17.41 -9.09
N TRP A 279 2.97 16.17 -8.68
CA TRP A 279 1.78 15.46 -9.13
C TRP A 279 0.48 16.13 -8.63
N LEU A 280 0.42 16.58 -7.38
CA LEU A 280 -0.74 17.29 -6.85
C LEU A 280 -1.01 18.58 -7.64
N HIS A 281 0.06 19.29 -8.01
CA HIS A 281 -0.04 20.50 -8.83
C HIS A 281 -0.51 20.18 -10.25
N ALA A 282 0.17 19.28 -10.95
CA ALA A 282 -0.03 19.02 -12.37
C ALA A 282 -1.24 18.13 -12.69
N GLU A 283 -1.55 17.15 -11.83
CA GLU A 283 -2.54 16.10 -12.11
C GLU A 283 -3.79 16.23 -11.25
N LEU A 284 -3.65 16.38 -9.91
CA LEU A 284 -4.83 16.44 -9.04
C LEU A 284 -5.55 17.77 -9.19
N SER A 285 -4.84 18.89 -9.09
CA SER A 285 -5.46 20.21 -9.00
C SER A 285 -6.39 20.55 -10.17
N PRO A 286 -6.06 20.23 -11.45
CA PRO A 286 -6.95 20.50 -12.57
C PRO A 286 -8.21 19.62 -12.56
N LYS A 287 -8.16 18.46 -11.91
CA LYS A 287 -9.22 17.44 -11.86
C LYS A 287 -9.94 17.38 -10.52
N ALA A 288 -9.63 18.28 -9.58
CA ALA A 288 -10.13 18.27 -8.21
C ALA A 288 -11.64 18.60 -8.08
N GLY A 289 -12.28 19.05 -9.16
CA GLY A 289 -13.70 19.39 -9.18
C GLY A 289 -13.95 20.83 -8.72
N SER A 290 -14.37 21.02 -7.47
CA SER A 290 -14.77 22.33 -6.97
C SER A 290 -13.57 23.28 -6.81
N LYS A 291 -13.80 24.60 -6.88
CA LYS A 291 -12.75 25.62 -6.65
C LYS A 291 -12.09 25.48 -5.26
N ALA A 292 -12.86 25.06 -4.25
CA ALA A 292 -12.33 24.85 -2.90
C ALA A 292 -11.34 23.67 -2.87
N LEU A 293 -11.70 22.55 -3.50
CA LEU A 293 -10.86 21.36 -3.61
C LEU A 293 -9.61 21.61 -4.46
N GLN A 294 -9.76 22.31 -5.58
CA GLN A 294 -8.63 22.75 -6.40
C GLN A 294 -7.66 23.63 -5.60
N ALA A 295 -8.19 24.62 -4.85
CA ALA A 295 -7.37 25.50 -4.04
C ALA A 295 -6.67 24.74 -2.89
N ALA A 296 -7.32 23.73 -2.30
CA ALA A 296 -6.70 22.86 -1.29
C ALA A 296 -5.55 22.05 -1.90
N ALA A 297 -5.77 21.38 -3.03
CA ALA A 297 -4.73 20.62 -3.74
C ALA A 297 -3.51 21.49 -4.11
N LEU A 298 -3.75 22.72 -4.62
CA LEU A 298 -2.67 23.66 -4.94
C LEU A 298 -1.90 24.14 -3.71
N ARG A 299 -2.61 24.44 -2.61
CA ARG A 299 -1.97 24.83 -1.34
C ARG A 299 -1.11 23.69 -0.81
N THR A 300 -1.65 22.48 -0.77
CA THR A 300 -0.90 21.30 -0.35
C THR A 300 0.34 21.06 -1.20
N ALA A 301 0.21 21.12 -2.53
CA ALA A 301 1.36 21.01 -3.43
C ALA A 301 2.45 22.03 -3.12
N ARG A 302 2.08 23.31 -2.97
CA ARG A 302 3.01 24.40 -2.67
C ARG A 302 3.68 24.22 -1.31
N ASP A 303 2.91 23.87 -0.28
CA ASP A 303 3.41 23.75 1.08
C ASP A 303 4.35 22.53 1.19
N LEU A 304 4.01 21.39 0.57
CA LEU A 304 4.91 20.24 0.47
C LEU A 304 6.23 20.60 -0.23
N ALA A 305 6.17 21.28 -1.37
CA ALA A 305 7.37 21.67 -2.12
C ALA A 305 8.26 22.63 -1.31
N LYS A 306 7.67 23.68 -0.73
CA LYS A 306 8.38 24.72 0.00
C LYS A 306 9.00 24.19 1.30
N GLU A 307 8.21 23.48 2.10
CA GLU A 307 8.67 22.99 3.40
C GLU A 307 9.66 21.83 3.26
N SER A 308 9.49 20.94 2.27
CA SER A 308 10.48 19.89 1.98
C SER A 308 11.85 20.48 1.60
N GLU A 309 11.86 21.56 0.80
CA GLU A 309 13.08 22.26 0.45
C GLU A 309 13.70 23.02 1.64
N ARG A 310 12.87 23.56 2.53
CA ARG A 310 13.33 24.17 3.78
C ARG A 310 13.97 23.13 4.70
N ILE A 311 13.32 22.00 4.95
CA ILE A 311 13.84 20.90 5.78
C ILE A 311 15.15 20.36 5.20
N GLY A 312 15.23 20.24 3.87
CA GLY A 312 16.46 19.86 3.18
C GLY A 312 17.63 20.78 3.54
N ARG A 313 17.46 22.09 3.32
CA ARG A 313 18.53 23.09 3.52
C ARG A 313 18.87 23.34 4.99
N GLU A 314 17.87 23.38 5.88
CA GLU A 314 18.05 23.78 7.28
C GLU A 314 18.37 22.61 8.22
N VAL A 315 18.03 21.37 7.84
CA VAL A 315 18.17 20.20 8.72
C VAL A 315 19.01 19.10 8.07
N LEU A 316 18.59 18.61 6.89
CA LEU A 316 19.28 17.46 6.26
C LEU A 316 20.73 17.78 5.89
N ALA A 317 20.97 19.02 5.47
CA ALA A 317 22.29 19.52 5.14
C ALA A 317 23.30 19.46 6.31
N HIS A 318 22.81 19.35 7.55
CA HIS A 318 23.62 19.36 8.77
C HIS A 318 23.66 18.01 9.50
N VAL A 319 23.12 16.94 8.90
CA VAL A 319 23.03 15.60 9.52
C VAL A 319 24.39 14.97 9.84
N ASP A 320 25.48 15.42 9.21
CA ASP A 320 26.85 15.01 9.58
C ASP A 320 27.38 15.66 10.86
N LYS A 321 26.88 16.84 11.20
CA LYS A 321 27.41 17.67 12.28
C LYS A 321 26.56 17.61 13.53
N GLU A 322 25.27 17.34 13.38
CA GLU A 322 24.26 17.47 14.41
C GLU A 322 23.60 16.11 14.64
N PRO A 323 23.94 15.41 15.75
CA PRO A 323 23.41 14.06 16.04
C PRO A 323 21.89 13.98 16.13
N ASP A 324 21.22 15.10 16.43
CA ASP A 324 19.77 15.23 16.57
C ASP A 324 19.06 15.63 15.26
N ALA A 325 19.81 16.01 14.21
CA ALA A 325 19.23 16.45 12.95
C ALA A 325 18.30 15.41 12.28
N PRO A 326 18.59 14.09 12.28
CA PRO A 326 17.65 13.10 11.77
C PRO A 326 16.29 13.13 12.49
N ALA A 327 16.30 13.21 13.83
CA ALA A 327 15.08 13.26 14.62
C ALA A 327 14.29 14.56 14.37
N ARG A 328 14.97 15.70 14.25
CA ARG A 328 14.33 16.98 13.90
C ARG A 328 13.75 16.96 12.49
N ALA A 329 14.45 16.37 11.51
CA ALA A 329 13.95 16.24 10.15
C ALA A 329 12.69 15.36 10.10
N THR A 330 12.70 14.23 10.79
CA THR A 330 11.54 13.34 10.90
C THR A 330 10.35 14.03 11.54
N ALA A 331 10.55 14.75 12.65
CA ALA A 331 9.50 15.52 13.31
C ALA A 331 8.92 16.60 12.38
N ALA A 332 9.77 17.30 11.63
CA ALA A 332 9.35 18.34 10.69
C ALA A 332 8.54 17.77 9.51
N PHE A 333 9.04 16.71 8.87
CA PHE A 333 8.30 16.04 7.78
C PHE A 333 6.99 15.44 8.27
N ARG A 334 6.98 14.81 9.45
CA ARG A 334 5.76 14.26 10.05
C ARG A 334 4.72 15.35 10.28
N SER A 335 5.12 16.46 10.88
CA SER A 335 4.24 17.62 11.11
C SER A 335 3.65 18.10 9.79
N LEU A 336 4.51 18.37 8.79
CA LEU A 336 4.10 18.76 7.45
C LEU A 336 3.07 17.80 6.85
N LEU A 337 3.38 16.51 6.78
CA LEU A 337 2.52 15.51 6.13
C LEU A 337 1.18 15.35 6.86
N ARG A 338 1.18 15.34 8.20
CA ARG A 338 -0.05 15.26 9.01
C ARG A 338 -0.94 16.48 8.78
N THR A 339 -0.36 17.69 8.79
CA THR A 339 -1.09 18.93 8.49
C THR A 339 -1.73 18.87 7.09
N GLN A 340 -1.01 18.35 6.09
CA GLN A 340 -1.55 18.24 4.74
C GLN A 340 -2.67 17.21 4.60
N VAL A 341 -2.58 16.07 5.32
CA VAL A 341 -3.70 15.12 5.39
C VAL A 341 -4.94 15.83 5.95
N VAL A 342 -4.81 16.52 7.09
CA VAL A 342 -5.92 17.23 7.73
C VAL A 342 -6.51 18.30 6.81
N ALA A 343 -5.67 19.12 6.18
CA ALA A 343 -6.12 20.19 5.29
C ALA A 343 -6.92 19.67 4.08
N LEU A 344 -6.53 18.52 3.50
CA LEU A 344 -7.29 17.89 2.43
C LEU A 344 -8.63 17.31 2.93
N VAL A 345 -8.66 16.75 4.14
CA VAL A 345 -9.91 16.26 4.76
C VAL A 345 -10.89 17.40 5.02
N GLU A 346 -10.42 18.51 5.57
CA GLU A 346 -11.24 19.70 5.79
C GLU A 346 -11.83 20.25 4.50
N ALA A 347 -11.06 20.20 3.41
CA ALA A 347 -11.54 20.63 2.10
C ALA A 347 -12.62 19.70 1.53
N LEU A 348 -12.53 18.39 1.80
CA LEU A 348 -13.54 17.40 1.41
C LEU A 348 -14.81 17.47 2.25
N ALA A 349 -14.70 17.86 3.52
CA ALA A 349 -15.81 17.95 4.47
C ALA A 349 -15.78 19.28 5.26
N PRO A 350 -16.06 20.42 4.61
CA PRO A 350 -16.10 21.70 5.29
C PRO A 350 -17.18 21.67 6.38
N ASN A 351 -16.81 22.04 7.61
CA ASN A 351 -17.63 21.96 8.84
C ASN A 351 -17.80 20.56 9.46
N GLY A 352 -16.98 19.57 9.08
CA GLY A 352 -17.03 18.23 9.65
C GLY A 352 -16.61 18.10 11.13
N GLY A 353 -16.43 19.20 11.86
CA GLY A 353 -16.11 19.19 13.31
C GLY A 353 -14.83 18.43 13.63
N LEU A 354 -13.68 18.92 13.16
CA LEU A 354 -12.37 18.40 13.58
C LEU A 354 -11.94 19.15 14.84
N SER A 355 -11.70 18.42 15.95
CA SER A 355 -11.21 18.95 17.23
C SER A 355 -9.67 18.99 17.29
N ASP A 356 -9.08 19.47 18.38
CA ASP A 356 -7.66 19.26 18.67
C ASP A 356 -7.31 17.73 18.59
N ASP A 357 -6.08 17.40 18.19
CA ASP A 357 -5.59 16.06 17.81
C ASP A 357 -6.26 15.42 16.57
N VAL A 358 -6.67 16.28 15.61
CA VAL A 358 -7.35 15.92 14.36
C VAL A 358 -6.81 14.67 13.66
N PHE A 359 -5.48 14.59 13.53
CA PHE A 359 -4.85 13.51 12.76
C PHE A 359 -4.98 12.16 13.47
N ASP A 360 -4.75 12.09 14.78
CA ASP A 360 -4.78 10.83 15.53
C ASP A 360 -6.20 10.27 15.61
N ALA A 361 -7.21 11.14 15.73
CA ALA A 361 -8.61 10.76 15.58
C ALA A 361 -8.92 10.24 14.17
N LEU A 362 -8.36 10.87 13.13
CA LEU A 362 -8.57 10.44 11.74
C LEU A 362 -8.01 9.04 11.47
N VAL A 363 -6.86 8.69 12.03
CA VAL A 363 -6.16 7.42 11.76
C VAL A 363 -6.34 6.37 12.86
N SER A 364 -7.31 6.56 13.74
CA SER A 364 -7.60 5.69 14.89
C SER A 364 -7.66 4.21 14.52
N PRO A 365 -6.67 3.38 14.93
CA PRO A 365 -6.70 1.94 14.70
C PRO A 365 -7.87 1.26 15.43
N GLN A 366 -8.31 1.89 16.52
CA GLN A 366 -9.48 1.46 17.28
C GLN A 366 -10.76 1.60 16.47
N ASP A 367 -10.98 2.75 15.82
CA ASP A 367 -12.18 2.98 15.01
C ASP A 367 -12.22 2.07 13.78
N ALA A 368 -11.05 1.87 13.15
CA ALA A 368 -10.90 0.89 12.07
C ALA A 368 -11.29 -0.53 12.53
N ALA A 369 -10.81 -0.96 13.70
CA ALA A 369 -11.15 -2.28 14.22
C ALA A 369 -12.62 -2.40 14.66
N LEU A 370 -13.21 -1.35 15.24
CA LEU A 370 -14.63 -1.30 15.60
C LEU A 370 -15.51 -1.39 14.36
N ARG A 371 -15.21 -0.61 13.32
CA ARG A 371 -15.91 -0.66 12.03
C ARG A 371 -15.81 -2.03 11.40
N LEU A 372 -14.60 -2.58 11.27
CA LEU A 372 -14.40 -3.92 10.69
C LEU A 372 -15.14 -4.99 11.48
N ARG A 373 -15.08 -4.97 12.82
CA ARG A 373 -15.79 -5.92 13.69
C ARG A 373 -17.30 -5.87 13.45
N LYS A 374 -17.88 -4.67 13.32
CA LYS A 374 -19.30 -4.49 13.01
C LYS A 374 -19.65 -5.05 11.63
N ASP A 375 -18.87 -4.69 10.61
CA ASP A 375 -19.13 -5.09 9.23
C ASP A 375 -19.02 -6.62 9.05
N LEU A 376 -18.01 -7.27 9.64
CA LEU A 376 -17.85 -8.73 9.60
C LEU A 376 -19.05 -9.46 10.21
N TRP A 377 -19.57 -8.95 11.33
CA TRP A 377 -20.74 -9.55 11.98
C TRP A 377 -21.98 -9.44 11.09
N VAL A 378 -22.24 -8.26 10.52
CA VAL A 378 -23.38 -8.05 9.62
C VAL A 378 -23.27 -8.94 8.39
N TYR A 379 -22.07 -9.04 7.80
CA TYR A 379 -21.82 -9.90 6.65
C TYR A 379 -22.14 -11.36 6.98
N ALA A 380 -21.73 -11.84 8.15
CA ALA A 380 -21.97 -13.21 8.57
C ALA A 380 -23.47 -13.48 8.78
N GLN A 381 -24.22 -12.51 9.34
CA GLN A 381 -25.67 -12.64 9.49
C GLN A 381 -26.38 -12.73 8.14
N LEU A 382 -26.01 -11.90 7.18
CA LEU A 382 -26.61 -11.92 5.84
C LEU A 382 -26.30 -13.24 5.12
N CYS A 383 -25.09 -13.78 5.26
CA CYS A 383 -24.73 -15.10 4.72
C CYS A 383 -25.59 -16.21 5.33
N ARG A 384 -25.73 -16.24 6.66
CA ARG A 384 -26.54 -17.25 7.37
C ARG A 384 -28.04 -17.16 7.04
N SER A 385 -28.55 -15.94 6.87
CA SER A 385 -29.94 -15.71 6.44
C SER A 385 -30.19 -16.31 5.05
N ALA A 386 -29.32 -15.98 4.08
CA ALA A 386 -29.41 -16.52 2.73
C ALA A 386 -29.25 -18.06 2.71
N GLU A 387 -28.29 -18.61 3.46
CA GLU A 387 -28.09 -20.05 3.62
C GLU A 387 -29.36 -20.74 4.16
N GLY A 388 -29.98 -20.16 5.19
CA GLY A 388 -31.17 -20.71 5.82
C GLY A 388 -32.36 -20.82 4.86
N PHE A 389 -32.64 -19.75 4.10
CA PHE A 389 -33.72 -19.77 3.11
C PHE A 389 -33.45 -20.71 1.94
N LEU A 390 -32.19 -20.81 1.48
CA LEU A 390 -31.82 -21.76 0.43
C LEU A 390 -32.03 -23.21 0.88
N ARG A 391 -31.72 -23.55 2.14
CA ARG A 391 -31.96 -24.89 2.70
C ARG A 391 -33.42 -25.20 2.96
N ALA A 392 -34.22 -24.18 3.29
CA ALA A 392 -35.66 -24.31 3.47
C ALA A 392 -36.43 -24.36 2.12
N GLU A 393 -35.72 -24.23 0.99
CA GLU A 393 -36.29 -24.13 -0.35
C GLU A 393 -37.26 -22.93 -0.53
N ASP A 394 -37.17 -21.92 0.33
CA ASP A 394 -37.94 -20.66 0.21
C ASP A 394 -37.23 -19.72 -0.78
N VAL A 395 -37.51 -19.91 -2.06
CA VAL A 395 -36.85 -19.19 -3.16
C VAL A 395 -37.06 -17.67 -3.06
N PRO A 396 -38.29 -17.15 -2.87
CA PRO A 396 -38.48 -15.70 -2.80
C PRO A 396 -37.75 -15.06 -1.61
N ALA A 397 -37.67 -15.72 -0.45
CA ALA A 397 -36.92 -15.20 0.68
C ALA A 397 -35.40 -15.30 0.50
N ALA A 398 -34.93 -16.36 -0.17
CA ALA A 398 -33.53 -16.54 -0.53
C ALA A 398 -33.07 -15.44 -1.49
N GLU A 399 -33.83 -15.16 -2.56
CA GLU A 399 -33.51 -14.10 -3.53
C GLU A 399 -33.38 -12.73 -2.86
N ARG A 400 -34.36 -12.34 -2.03
CA ARG A 400 -34.30 -11.09 -1.25
C ARG A 400 -33.07 -11.02 -0.34
N SER A 401 -32.73 -12.11 0.33
CA SER A 401 -31.56 -12.17 1.21
C SER A 401 -30.26 -12.08 0.44
N LEU A 402 -30.19 -12.69 -0.74
CA LEU A 402 -29.04 -12.64 -1.61
C LEU A 402 -28.88 -11.25 -2.27
N ASP A 403 -29.95 -10.54 -2.59
CA ASP A 403 -29.92 -9.14 -3.03
C ASP A 403 -29.40 -8.20 -1.92
N ALA A 404 -29.87 -8.41 -0.68
CA ALA A 404 -29.34 -7.69 0.48
C ALA A 404 -27.85 -7.97 0.68
N LEU A 405 -27.42 -9.23 0.50
CA LEU A 405 -26.02 -9.63 0.56
C LEU A 405 -25.17 -8.95 -0.52
N LYS A 406 -25.65 -8.85 -1.76
CA LYS A 406 -24.97 -8.14 -2.86
C LYS A 406 -24.82 -6.65 -2.58
N THR A 407 -25.88 -6.02 -2.07
CA THR A 407 -25.87 -4.60 -1.69
C THR A 407 -24.89 -4.36 -0.55
N PHE A 408 -24.86 -5.25 0.44
CA PHE A 408 -23.89 -5.19 1.53
C PHE A 408 -22.45 -5.43 1.06
N LEU A 409 -22.23 -6.38 0.15
CA LEU A 409 -20.91 -6.65 -0.44
C LEU A 409 -20.34 -5.39 -1.11
N ALA A 410 -21.14 -4.64 -1.85
CA ALA A 410 -20.72 -3.37 -2.44
C ALA A 410 -20.31 -2.34 -1.37
N TYR A 411 -21.14 -2.17 -0.33
CA TYR A 411 -20.81 -1.32 0.83
C TYR A 411 -19.53 -1.77 1.56
N PHE A 412 -19.34 -3.07 1.72
CA PHE A 412 -18.17 -3.63 2.39
C PHE A 412 -16.89 -3.35 1.59
N HIS A 413 -16.90 -3.54 0.27
CA HIS A 413 -15.76 -3.25 -0.60
C HIS A 413 -15.33 -1.77 -0.57
N ASP A 414 -16.30 -0.88 -0.50
CA ASP A 414 -16.08 0.57 -0.44
C ASP A 414 -15.42 1.05 0.88
N GLY A 415 -15.48 0.26 1.95
CA GLY A 415 -14.92 0.64 3.25
C GLY A 415 -14.31 -0.51 4.04
N GLY A 416 -15.15 -1.42 4.57
CA GLY A 416 -14.73 -2.49 5.47
C GLY A 416 -13.64 -3.42 4.90
N TYR A 417 -13.65 -3.67 3.59
CA TYR A 417 -12.62 -4.47 2.91
C TYR A 417 -11.23 -3.84 3.06
N GLN A 418 -11.10 -2.52 3.03
CA GLN A 418 -9.80 -1.83 3.18
C GLN A 418 -9.21 -1.95 4.59
N LEU A 419 -10.00 -2.41 5.55
CA LEU A 419 -9.61 -2.56 6.95
C LEU A 419 -9.15 -3.99 7.29
N LEU A 420 -9.34 -4.95 6.37
CA LEU A 420 -8.88 -6.32 6.52
C LEU A 420 -7.34 -6.38 6.57
N ARG A 421 -6.83 -7.49 7.11
CA ARG A 421 -5.41 -7.81 6.95
C ARG A 421 -5.20 -8.42 5.58
N TYR A 422 -3.98 -8.28 5.06
CA TYR A 422 -3.63 -8.84 3.76
C TYR A 422 -3.84 -10.36 3.69
N SER A 423 -3.55 -11.09 4.77
CA SER A 423 -3.80 -12.52 4.89
C SER A 423 -5.28 -12.92 4.71
N ASP A 424 -6.21 -12.00 4.97
CA ASP A 424 -7.64 -12.30 4.95
C ASP A 424 -8.23 -12.12 3.54
N TYR A 425 -7.61 -11.36 2.62
CA TYR A 425 -8.20 -11.00 1.32
C TYR A 425 -8.62 -12.19 0.47
N ASP A 426 -7.78 -13.22 0.39
CA ASP A 426 -7.99 -14.36 -0.50
C ASP A 426 -9.36 -15.05 -0.29
N ALA A 427 -9.82 -15.16 0.96
CA ALA A 427 -11.13 -15.72 1.23
C ALA A 427 -12.29 -14.80 0.80
N PHE A 428 -12.13 -13.49 0.97
CA PHE A 428 -13.13 -12.49 0.57
C PHE A 428 -13.17 -12.32 -0.95
N ASP A 429 -12.03 -12.34 -1.62
CA ASP A 429 -11.91 -12.24 -3.08
C ASP A 429 -12.54 -13.44 -3.75
N ARG A 430 -12.26 -14.67 -3.27
CA ARG A 430 -12.91 -15.89 -3.77
C ARG A 430 -14.42 -15.84 -3.63
N PHE A 431 -14.93 -15.38 -2.48
CA PHE A 431 -16.36 -15.29 -2.26
C PHE A 431 -17.01 -14.18 -3.09
N THR A 432 -16.32 -13.05 -3.26
CA THR A 432 -16.76 -11.96 -4.15
C THR A 432 -16.86 -12.45 -5.59
N ALA A 433 -15.83 -13.12 -6.10
CA ALA A 433 -15.83 -13.71 -7.44
C ALA A 433 -16.98 -14.70 -7.61
N LEU A 434 -17.19 -15.58 -6.64
CA LEU A 434 -18.31 -16.53 -6.63
C LEU A 434 -19.66 -15.83 -6.76
N LEU A 435 -19.92 -14.77 -5.99
CA LEU A 435 -21.18 -14.03 -6.03
C LEU A 435 -21.38 -13.22 -7.32
N VAL A 436 -20.30 -12.79 -7.97
CA VAL A 436 -20.32 -12.02 -9.22
C VAL A 436 -20.49 -12.93 -10.43
N GLU A 437 -19.85 -14.10 -10.43
CA GLU A 437 -19.90 -15.08 -11.52
C GLU A 437 -21.17 -15.96 -11.49
N LEU A 438 -21.88 -15.97 -10.36
CA LEU A 438 -23.10 -16.77 -10.23
C LEU A 438 -24.19 -16.29 -11.21
N PRO A 439 -24.82 -17.18 -11.98
CA PRO A 439 -26.06 -16.88 -12.68
C PRO A 439 -27.10 -16.37 -11.69
N TRP A 440 -27.79 -15.28 -12.06
CA TRP A 440 -28.75 -14.63 -11.17
C TRP A 440 -30.15 -14.57 -11.78
N PRO A 441 -31.19 -15.06 -11.07
CA PRO A 441 -31.12 -15.78 -9.78
C PRO A 441 -30.48 -17.18 -9.91
N PRO A 442 -30.00 -17.80 -8.81
CA PRO A 442 -29.46 -19.16 -8.83
C PRO A 442 -30.54 -20.19 -9.17
N GLU A 443 -30.56 -20.63 -10.44
CA GLU A 443 -31.56 -21.59 -10.92
C GLU A 443 -31.19 -23.05 -10.63
N GLY A 444 -32.17 -23.84 -10.18
CA GLY A 444 -32.03 -25.27 -9.98
C GLY A 444 -31.54 -25.68 -8.57
N PRO A 445 -31.90 -26.89 -8.11
CA PRO A 445 -31.59 -27.36 -6.75
C PRO A 445 -30.09 -27.57 -6.51
N GLY A 446 -29.33 -28.03 -7.52
CA GLY A 446 -27.89 -28.26 -7.38
C GLY A 446 -27.07 -26.97 -7.15
N ILE A 447 -27.38 -25.91 -7.91
CA ILE A 447 -26.72 -24.60 -7.77
C ILE A 447 -27.04 -23.99 -6.41
N ARG A 448 -28.32 -24.04 -5.99
CA ARG A 448 -28.76 -23.55 -4.68
C ARG A 448 -28.13 -24.29 -3.51
N SER A 449 -28.01 -25.61 -3.59
CA SER A 449 -27.34 -26.43 -2.56
C SER A 449 -25.85 -26.10 -2.46
N ARG A 450 -25.16 -25.94 -3.59
CA ARG A 450 -23.75 -25.53 -3.62
C ARG A 450 -23.55 -24.13 -3.06
N LEU A 451 -24.38 -23.17 -3.47
CA LEU A 451 -24.34 -21.80 -2.94
C LEU A 451 -24.58 -21.77 -1.42
N ALA A 452 -25.52 -22.56 -0.90
CA ALA A 452 -25.75 -22.67 0.54
C ALA A 452 -24.51 -23.20 1.29
N GLU A 453 -23.79 -24.15 0.70
CA GLU A 453 -22.53 -24.66 1.25
C GLU A 453 -21.41 -23.61 1.20
N ASP A 454 -21.30 -22.86 0.12
CA ASP A 454 -20.31 -21.77 -0.02
C ASP A 454 -20.60 -20.62 0.96
N LEU A 455 -21.87 -20.25 1.16
CA LEU A 455 -22.32 -19.28 2.18
C LEU A 455 -21.97 -19.74 3.59
N ARG A 456 -22.16 -21.05 3.89
CA ARG A 456 -21.79 -21.63 5.17
C ARG A 456 -20.29 -21.51 5.44
N ARG A 457 -19.45 -21.91 4.47
CA ARG A 457 -17.98 -21.85 4.60
C ARG A 457 -17.49 -20.40 4.76
N PHE A 458 -18.06 -19.48 4.01
CA PHE A 458 -17.69 -18.08 4.11
C PHE A 458 -18.15 -17.45 5.43
N SER A 459 -19.35 -17.78 5.93
CA SER A 459 -19.79 -17.30 7.25
C SER A 459 -18.89 -17.76 8.39
N GLN A 460 -18.37 -18.99 8.35
CA GLN A 460 -17.35 -19.48 9.29
C GLN A 460 -16.04 -18.68 9.20
N THR A 461 -15.63 -18.31 7.99
CA THR A 461 -14.46 -17.44 7.78
C THR A 461 -14.69 -16.07 8.42
N LEU A 462 -15.85 -15.45 8.14
CA LEU A 462 -16.24 -14.16 8.72
C LEU A 462 -16.27 -14.20 10.25
N GLU A 463 -16.79 -15.26 10.86
CA GLU A 463 -16.80 -15.46 12.31
C GLU A 463 -15.38 -15.60 12.88
N SER A 464 -14.52 -16.38 12.23
CA SER A 464 -13.12 -16.51 12.63
C SER A 464 -12.38 -15.16 12.58
N THR A 465 -12.53 -14.40 11.48
CA THR A 465 -11.97 -13.06 11.34
C THR A 465 -12.56 -12.10 12.38
N PHE A 466 -13.87 -12.15 12.64
CA PHE A 466 -14.54 -11.37 13.69
C PHE A 466 -13.93 -11.63 15.07
N HIS A 467 -13.71 -12.89 15.44
CA HIS A 467 -13.08 -13.25 16.71
C HIS A 467 -11.62 -12.82 16.77
N SER A 468 -10.88 -12.94 15.66
CA SER A 468 -9.50 -12.44 15.55
C SER A 468 -9.43 -10.93 15.79
N VAL A 469 -10.31 -10.15 15.13
CA VAL A 469 -10.41 -8.69 15.32
C VAL A 469 -10.80 -8.35 16.76
N SER A 470 -11.79 -9.06 17.32
CA SER A 470 -12.30 -8.81 18.67
C SER A 470 -11.26 -9.05 19.78
N ARG A 471 -10.24 -9.88 19.52
CA ARG A 471 -9.15 -10.17 20.47
C ARG A 471 -7.99 -9.16 20.40
N ARG A 472 -8.03 -8.19 19.48
CA ARG A 472 -6.98 -7.17 19.38
C ARG A 472 -6.89 -6.37 20.69
N THR A 473 -5.68 -6.08 21.13
CA THR A 473 -5.38 -5.35 22.37
C THR A 473 -6.12 -4.01 22.46
N LEU A 474 -6.17 -3.28 21.35
CA LEU A 474 -6.90 -2.01 21.19
C LEU A 474 -8.44 -2.09 21.40
N LEU A 475 -9.04 -3.28 21.42
CA LEU A 475 -10.46 -3.49 21.74
C LEU A 475 -10.71 -4.04 23.14
N GLN A 476 -9.67 -4.21 23.96
CA GLN A 476 -9.84 -4.67 25.35
C GLN A 476 -10.76 -3.73 26.13
N GLY A 477 -11.72 -4.30 26.87
CA GLY A 477 -12.73 -3.55 27.63
C GLY A 477 -13.85 -2.93 26.79
N ARG A 478 -13.83 -3.09 25.46
CA ARG A 478 -14.89 -2.56 24.55
C ARG A 478 -15.77 -3.70 24.04
N GLY A 479 -16.95 -3.84 24.62
CA GLY A 479 -17.97 -4.80 24.20
C GLY A 479 -18.38 -4.62 22.73
N PHE A 480 -18.96 -5.67 22.14
CA PHE A 480 -19.56 -5.59 20.81
C PHE A 480 -20.94 -4.93 20.91
N ASP A 481 -21.12 -3.80 20.21
CA ASP A 481 -22.42 -3.13 20.12
C ASP A 481 -23.30 -3.88 19.11
N ARG A 482 -24.12 -4.77 19.64
CA ARG A 482 -25.04 -5.58 18.84
C ARG A 482 -26.19 -4.76 18.28
N GLN A 483 -26.66 -3.74 19.00
CA GLN A 483 -27.80 -2.92 18.54
C GLN A 483 -27.42 -2.10 17.32
N GLU A 484 -26.23 -1.50 17.33
CA GLU A 484 -25.71 -0.76 16.18
C GLU A 484 -25.50 -1.69 14.96
N ALA A 485 -25.00 -2.90 15.18
CA ALA A 485 -24.79 -3.88 14.12
C ALA A 485 -26.13 -4.40 13.53
N GLU A 486 -27.13 -4.63 14.37
CA GLU A 486 -28.49 -4.99 13.92
C GLU A 486 -29.13 -3.85 13.13
N ALA A 487 -29.01 -2.60 13.59
CA ALA A 487 -29.48 -1.44 12.85
C ALA A 487 -28.78 -1.29 11.49
N LEU A 488 -27.49 -1.61 11.39
CA LEU A 488 -26.78 -1.62 10.11
C LEU A 488 -27.30 -2.74 9.20
N ARG A 489 -27.45 -3.96 9.70
CA ARG A 489 -28.03 -5.09 8.94
C ARG A 489 -29.40 -4.73 8.37
N ASP A 490 -30.27 -4.15 9.20
CA ASP A 490 -31.65 -3.88 8.84
C ASP A 490 -31.77 -2.85 7.71
N ARG A 491 -30.78 -1.95 7.54
CA ARG A 491 -30.72 -1.04 6.38
C ARG A 491 -30.62 -1.79 5.04
N PHE A 492 -30.02 -2.97 5.02
CA PHE A 492 -29.86 -3.77 3.79
C PHE A 492 -31.02 -4.76 3.60
N VAL A 493 -31.58 -5.28 4.69
CA VAL A 493 -32.73 -6.19 4.63
C VAL A 493 -34.04 -5.44 4.31
N ALA A 494 -34.16 -4.18 4.73
CA ALA A 494 -35.37 -3.38 4.57
C ALA A 494 -35.50 -2.67 3.22
N VAL A 495 -34.55 -2.82 2.29
CA VAL A 495 -34.65 -2.20 0.96
C VAL A 495 -35.78 -2.87 0.17
N PRO A 496 -36.90 -2.20 -0.13
CA PRO A 496 -37.93 -2.75 -0.98
C PRO A 496 -37.41 -2.71 -2.41
N THR A 497 -37.37 -3.86 -3.09
CA THR A 497 -37.22 -3.95 -4.55
C THR A 497 -38.23 -3.00 -5.20
N ARG A 498 -37.73 -1.97 -5.91
CA ARG A 498 -38.51 -1.18 -6.87
C ARG A 498 -38.41 -1.83 -8.24
#